data_AF-A0A8A2VLE6-F1
#
_entry.id   AF-A0A8A2VLE6-F1
#
_cell.length_a   1.000
_cell.length_b   1.000
_cell.length_c   1.000
_cell.angle_alpha   90.00
_cell.angle_beta   90.00
_cell.angle_gamma   90.00
#
_symmetry.space_group_name_H-M   'P 1'
#
loop_
_entity.id
_entity.type
_entity.pdbx_description
1 polymer ?
#
loop_
_entity_poly.entity_id
_entity_poly.type
_entity_poly.pdbx_seq_one_letter_code
_entity_poly.pdbx_strand_id
1 'polypeptide(L)'
;MGDDRPVLESRRRRLTAYLRHNGERICRDAAVLTTWALLMTIWVQGYGLPRWLCYVVTFVGVVGYTHVTSPWSRPYVSPEER
;
A
#
# COMPACT_ATOMS: atom_id res chain seq x y z
N MET A 1 -9.96 27.67 9.13
CA MET A 1 -9.09 26.78 9.94
C MET A 1 -7.90 26.48 9.05
N GLY A 2 -6.75 27.08 9.36
CA GLY A 2 -5.57 27.06 8.48
C GLY A 2 -5.04 25.65 8.32
N ASP A 3 -4.65 25.31 7.10
CA ASP A 3 -3.99 24.05 6.81
C ASP A 3 -2.54 24.14 7.35
N ASP A 4 -2.33 23.73 8.60
CA ASP A 4 -1.05 23.81 9.33
C ASP A 4 0.05 22.86 8.76
N ARG A 5 -0.10 22.38 7.52
CA ARG A 5 0.83 21.45 6.88
C ARG A 5 2.09 22.17 6.41
N PRO A 6 3.30 21.69 6.77
CA PRO A 6 4.56 22.35 6.42
C PRO A 6 4.86 22.29 4.91
N VAL A 7 5.23 23.42 4.30
CA VAL A 7 5.65 23.51 2.88
C VAL A 7 7.10 23.03 2.74
N LEU A 8 7.35 22.06 1.85
CA LEU A 8 8.69 21.45 1.63
C LEU A 8 9.19 21.69 0.19
N GLU A 9 10.31 22.41 0.04
CA GLU A 9 10.90 22.79 -1.27
C GLU A 9 11.71 21.68 -1.95
N SER A 10 12.33 20.76 -1.18
CA SER A 10 13.19 19.71 -1.75
C SER A 10 12.44 18.40 -1.99
N ARG A 11 12.48 17.87 -3.23
CA ARG A 11 11.87 16.57 -3.61
C ARG A 11 12.29 15.43 -2.67
N ARG A 12 13.56 15.39 -2.25
CA ARG A 12 14.08 14.35 -1.35
C ARG A 12 13.50 14.46 0.07
N ARG A 13 13.32 15.69 0.59
CA ARG A 13 12.69 15.92 1.90
C ARG A 13 11.19 15.61 1.88
N ARG A 14 10.51 15.93 0.78
CA ARG A 14 9.11 15.52 0.56
C ARG A 14 8.95 14.00 0.60
N LEU A 15 9.81 13.28 -0.13
CA LEU A 15 9.78 11.82 -0.17
C LEU A 15 10.03 11.19 1.21
N THR A 16 11.04 11.64 1.95
CA THR A 16 11.33 11.08 3.29
C THR A 16 10.23 11.39 4.29
N ALA A 17 9.63 12.59 4.24
CA ALA A 17 8.48 12.93 5.08
C ALA A 17 7.26 12.07 4.75
N TYR A 18 7.00 11.84 3.47
CA TYR A 18 5.91 10.97 3.00
C TYR A 18 6.10 9.52 3.44
N LEU A 19 7.31 8.97 3.25
CA LEU A 19 7.65 7.60 3.64
C LEU A 19 7.60 7.42 5.16
N ARG A 20 8.06 8.40 5.93
CA ARG A 20 8.01 8.34 7.41
C ARG A 20 6.58 8.43 7.92
N HIS A 21 5.75 9.30 7.35
CA HIS A 21 4.36 9.45 7.74
C HIS A 21 3.52 8.21 7.39
N ASN A 22 3.77 7.61 6.23
CA ASN A 22 3.06 6.40 5.79
C ASN A 22 3.83 5.11 6.10
N GLY A 23 4.90 5.15 6.90
CA GLY A 23 5.81 4.03 7.10
C GLY A 23 5.16 2.83 7.78
N GLU A 24 4.32 3.10 8.79
CA GLU A 24 3.52 2.07 9.46
C GLU A 24 2.58 1.36 8.48
N ARG A 25 1.96 2.13 7.58
CA ARG A 25 1.11 1.57 6.54
C ARG A 25 1.90 0.79 5.49
N ILE A 26 3.06 1.27 5.05
CA ILE A 26 3.96 0.54 4.14
C ILE A 26 4.36 -0.81 4.75
N CYS A 27 4.67 -0.83 6.04
CA CYS A 27 5.02 -2.06 6.75
C CYS A 27 3.84 -3.04 6.78
N ARG A 28 2.63 -2.53 7.07
CA ARG A 28 1.40 -3.33 7.05
C ARG A 28 1.08 -3.86 5.65
N ASP A 29 1.22 -3.04 4.62
CA ASP A 29 0.99 -3.42 3.23
C ASP A 29 1.99 -4.49 2.80
N ALA A 30 3.27 -4.33 3.14
CA ALA A 30 4.30 -5.32 2.89
C ALA A 30 3.98 -6.66 3.60
N ALA A 31 3.59 -6.61 4.88
CA ALA A 31 3.23 -7.81 5.63
C ALA A 31 2.03 -8.54 4.98
N VAL A 32 0.97 -7.80 4.64
CA VAL A 32 -0.22 -8.38 3.98
C VAL A 32 0.13 -9.01 2.64
N LEU A 33 0.90 -8.31 1.80
CA LEU A 33 1.33 -8.81 0.49
C LEU A 33 2.24 -10.03 0.61
N THR A 34 3.18 -10.04 1.57
CA THR A 34 4.07 -11.18 1.81
C THR A 34 3.28 -12.38 2.32
N THR A 35 2.40 -12.22 3.31
CA THR A 35 1.55 -13.31 3.81
C THR A 35 0.68 -13.87 2.69
N TRP A 36 0.09 -13.00 1.87
CA TRP A 36 -0.73 -13.42 0.73
C TRP A 36 0.07 -14.21 -0.31
N ALA A 37 1.26 -13.72 -0.68
CA ALA A 37 2.13 -14.40 -1.62
C ALA A 37 2.60 -15.78 -1.12
N LEU A 38 2.89 -15.89 0.17
CA LEU A 38 3.25 -17.17 0.81
C LEU A 38 2.08 -18.16 0.79
N LEU A 39 0.88 -17.71 1.17
CA LEU A 39 -0.33 -18.53 1.10
C LEU A 39 -0.57 -19.03 -0.32
N MET A 40 -0.47 -18.14 -1.32
CA MET A 40 -0.60 -18.54 -2.73
C MET A 40 0.45 -19.55 -3.15
N THR A 41 1.70 -19.35 -2.76
CA THR A 41 2.80 -20.25 -3.12
C THR A 41 2.57 -21.64 -2.55
N ILE A 42 2.21 -21.73 -1.26
CA ILE A 42 1.92 -23.01 -0.59
C ILE A 42 0.72 -23.68 -1.24
N TRP A 43 -0.34 -22.92 -1.53
CA TRP A 43 -1.58 -23.49 -2.04
C TRP A 43 -1.46 -24.00 -3.47
N VAL A 44 -0.78 -23.24 -4.34
CA VAL A 44 -0.53 -23.63 -5.73
C VAL A 44 0.43 -24.81 -5.82
N GLN A 45 1.53 -24.79 -5.08
CA GLN A 45 2.51 -25.89 -5.11
C GLN A 45 2.00 -27.15 -4.40
N GLY A 46 1.21 -27.01 -3.34
CA GLY A 46 0.72 -28.14 -2.56
C GLY A 46 -0.47 -28.88 -3.17
N TYR A 47 -1.35 -28.20 -3.89
CA TYR A 47 -2.63 -28.78 -4.35
C TYR A 47 -2.79 -28.88 -5.88
N GLY A 48 -1.79 -28.46 -6.67
CA GLY A 48 -1.84 -28.59 -8.13
C GLY A 48 -3.06 -27.90 -8.77
N LEU A 49 -3.50 -26.79 -8.17
CA LEU A 49 -4.77 -26.14 -8.51
C LEU A 49 -4.78 -25.58 -9.95
N PRO A 50 -5.94 -25.60 -10.63
CA PRO A 50 -6.11 -24.93 -11.91
C PRO A 50 -5.76 -23.44 -11.83
N ARG A 51 -4.98 -22.96 -12.81
CA ARG A 51 -4.48 -21.57 -12.86
C ARG A 51 -5.59 -20.51 -12.78
N TRP A 52 -6.81 -20.83 -13.19
CA TRP A 52 -7.93 -19.89 -13.15
C TRP A 52 -8.37 -19.54 -11.72
N LEU A 53 -8.22 -20.46 -10.76
CA LEU A 53 -8.53 -20.20 -9.35
C LEU A 53 -7.57 -19.14 -8.77
N CYS A 54 -6.31 -19.13 -9.19
CA CYS A 54 -5.36 -18.11 -8.77
C CYS A 54 -5.83 -16.69 -9.14
N TYR A 55 -6.47 -16.53 -10.30
CA TYR A 55 -7.02 -15.22 -10.70
C TYR A 55 -8.17 -14.79 -9.78
N VAL A 56 -9.11 -15.71 -9.50
CA VAL A 56 -10.26 -15.42 -8.62
C VAL A 56 -9.77 -15.05 -7.22
N VAL A 57 -8.87 -15.83 -6.64
CA VAL A 57 -8.42 -15.56 -5.29
C VAL A 57 -7.61 -14.27 -5.25
N THR A 58 -6.70 -14.05 -6.20
CA THR A 58 -5.96 -12.76 -6.32
C THR A 58 -6.90 -11.58 -6.41
N PHE A 59 -7.97 -11.68 -7.21
CA PHE A 59 -8.97 -10.64 -7.32
C PHE A 59 -9.64 -10.34 -5.97
N VAL A 60 -10.07 -11.38 -5.25
CA VAL A 60 -10.64 -11.23 -3.89
C VAL A 60 -9.63 -10.60 -2.94
N GLY A 61 -8.36 -11.01 -3.02
CA GLY A 61 -7.27 -10.42 -2.23
C GLY A 61 -7.09 -8.92 -2.49
N VAL A 62 -7.11 -8.50 -3.76
CA VAL A 62 -7.03 -7.09 -4.15
C VAL A 62 -8.24 -6.31 -3.65
N VAL A 63 -9.45 -6.80 -3.87
CA VAL A 63 -10.69 -6.15 -3.42
C VAL A 63 -10.69 -6.01 -1.90
N GLY A 64 -10.41 -7.09 -1.16
CA GLY A 64 -10.32 -7.07 0.29
C GLY A 64 -9.25 -6.09 0.79
N TYR A 65 -8.07 -6.10 0.17
CA TYR A 65 -7.01 -5.16 0.49
C TYR A 65 -7.47 -3.71 0.31
N THR A 66 -8.10 -3.39 -0.82
CA THR A 66 -8.58 -2.01 -1.10
C THR A 66 -9.66 -1.54 -0.13
N HIS A 67 -10.49 -2.44 0.39
CA HIS A 67 -11.50 -2.09 1.40
C HIS A 67 -10.89 -1.84 2.78
N VAL A 68 -9.80 -2.52 3.12
CA VAL A 68 -9.18 -2.44 4.45
C VAL A 68 -8.14 -1.31 4.51
N THR A 69 -7.52 -0.94 3.39
CA THR A 69 -6.51 0.13 3.36
C THR A 69 -7.15 1.52 3.17
N SER A 70 -7.00 2.37 4.19
CA SER A 70 -7.36 3.80 4.13
C SER A 70 -6.62 4.51 2.98
N PRO A 71 -7.12 5.58 2.34
CA PRO A 71 -6.40 6.28 1.27
C PRO A 71 -5.08 6.91 1.73
N TRP A 72 -4.14 7.11 0.80
CA TRP A 72 -2.84 7.73 1.10
C TRP A 72 -3.01 9.21 1.46
N SER A 73 -2.42 9.63 2.59
CA SER A 73 -2.45 11.02 3.04
C SER A 73 -1.15 11.73 2.71
N ARG A 74 -1.26 12.96 2.20
CA ARG A 74 -0.12 13.87 1.98
C ARG A 74 0.00 14.80 3.19
N PRO A 75 1.08 14.70 3.98
CA PRO A 75 1.27 15.54 5.16
C PRO A 75 1.77 16.96 4.85
N TYR A 76 1.90 17.34 3.56
CA TYR A 76 2.41 18.63 3.11
C TYR A 76 1.65 19.14 1.87
N VAL A 77 1.61 20.46 1.69
CA VAL A 77 1.10 21.13 0.48
C VAL A 77 2.25 21.26 -0.53
N SER A 78 1.98 20.98 -1.81
CA SER A 78 3.02 21.13 -2.84
C SER A 78 3.15 22.60 -3.26
N PRO A 79 4.37 23.10 -3.56
CA PRO A 79 4.56 24.49 -4.02
C PRO A 79 3.82 24.83 -5.33
N GLU A 80 3.44 23.81 -6.10
CA GLU A 80 2.76 23.92 -7.39
C GLU A 80 1.23 24.09 -7.26
N GLU A 81 0.67 23.82 -6.06
CA GLU A 81 -0.75 24.00 -5.74
C GLU A 81 -1.07 25.42 -5.22
N ARG A 82 -0.09 26.33 -5.23
CA ARG A 82 -0.24 27.74 -4.85
C ARG A 82 -0.29 28.63 -6.09
#